data_AF-K0RZS7-F1
#
_entry.id   AF-K0RZS7-F1
#
_cell.length_a   1.000
_cell.length_b   1.000
_cell.length_c   1.000
_cell.angle_alpha   90.00
_cell.angle_beta   90.00
_cell.angle_gamma   90.00
#
_symmetry.space_group_name_H-M   'P 1'
#
loop_
_entity.id
_entity.type
_entity.pdbx_description
1 polymer ?
#
loop_
_entity_poly.entity_id
_entity_poly.type
_entity_poly.pdbx_seq_one_letter_code
_entity_poly.pdbx_strand_id
1 'polypeptide(L)'
;MFDCAFCRTPCPDNDADTLAMIQKRVAKRDHEATFFLGQQYSFGLLGLQKDVRKGVELYAEAIEFGSVDALVNLGFAYYTGEGVQKDVAKAAEF
;
A
#
# COMPACT_ATOMS: atom_id res chain seq x y z
N MET A 1 13.60 4.51 22.80
CA MET A 1 13.88 5.10 21.47
C MET A 1 14.15 3.95 20.54
N PHE A 2 13.18 3.62 19.68
CA PHE A 2 13.38 2.63 18.63
C PHE A 2 13.97 3.35 17.42
N ASP A 3 15.21 3.80 17.51
CA ASP A 3 15.86 4.43 16.37
C ASP A 3 16.47 3.34 15.48
N CYS A 4 16.53 3.57 14.17
CA CYS A 4 17.24 2.63 13.30
C CYS A 4 18.70 2.52 13.75
N ALA A 5 19.15 1.32 14.12
CA ALA A 5 20.49 1.09 14.68
C ALA A 5 21.65 1.52 13.74
N PHE A 6 21.38 1.65 12.44
CA PHE A 6 22.37 2.03 11.43
C PHE A 6 22.42 3.54 11.17
N CYS A 7 21.27 4.18 10.89
CA CYS A 7 21.23 5.60 10.52
C CYS A 7 20.80 6.54 11.66
N ARG A 8 20.43 5.99 12.84
CA ARG A 8 19.89 6.72 14.00
C ARG A 8 18.68 7.60 13.69
N THR A 9 18.04 7.39 12.53
CA THR A 9 16.78 8.05 12.21
C THR A 9 15.74 7.57 13.22
N PRO A 10 15.03 8.49 13.89
CA PRO A 10 13.95 8.11 14.79
C PRO A 10 12.89 7.33 14.02
N CYS A 11 12.54 6.12 14.48
CA CYS A 11 11.34 5.49 13.96
C CYS A 11 10.15 6.26 14.52
N PRO A 12 9.23 6.71 13.67
CA PRO A 12 8.05 7.42 14.13
C PRO A 12 7.24 6.55 15.09
N ASP A 13 6.85 7.13 16.22
CA ASP A 13 5.98 6.51 17.22
C ASP A 13 4.50 6.84 17.01
N ASN A 14 4.22 7.72 16.04
CA ASN A 14 2.90 8.18 15.69
C ASN A 14 2.57 7.91 14.22
N ASP A 15 1.27 7.84 13.96
CA ASP A 15 0.71 7.51 12.65
C ASP A 15 1.06 8.56 11.58
N ALA A 16 1.08 9.84 11.94
CA ALA A 16 1.28 10.95 11.02
C ALA A 16 2.71 10.96 10.44
N ASP A 17 3.72 10.80 11.30
CA ASP A 17 5.12 10.76 10.88
C ASP A 17 5.43 9.46 10.11
N THR A 18 4.79 8.35 10.50
CA THR A 18 4.85 7.08 9.76
C THR A 18 4.31 7.26 8.35
N LEU A 19 3.15 7.89 8.20
CA LEU A 19 2.54 8.19 6.90
C LEU A 19 3.45 9.12 6.07
N ALA A 20 4.00 10.17 6.67
CA ALA A 20 4.91 11.09 5.98
C ALA A 20 6.19 10.39 5.49
N MET A 21 6.73 9.44 6.27
CA MET A 21 7.86 8.61 5.87
C MET A 21 7.52 7.71 4.68
N ILE A 22 6.34 7.06 4.70
CA ILE A 22 5.86 6.23 3.59
C ILE A 22 5.69 7.08 2.33
N GLN A 23 5.02 8.23 2.43
CA GLN A 23 4.81 9.13 1.28
C GLN A 23 6.13 9.60 0.65
N LYS A 24 7.17 9.85 1.45
CA LYS A 24 8.51 10.17 0.93
C LYS A 24 9.13 9.01 0.14
N ARG A 25 8.87 7.75 0.53
CA ARG A 25 9.33 6.56 -0.20
C ARG A 25 8.50 6.35 -1.48
N VAL A 26 7.19 6.54 -1.41
CA VAL A 26 6.29 6.52 -2.59
C VAL A 26 6.73 7.53 -3.64
N ALA A 27 7.08 8.76 -3.23
CA ALA A 27 7.62 9.79 -4.14
C ALA A 27 8.94 9.38 -4.83
N LYS A 28 9.67 8.39 -4.29
CA LYS A 28 10.87 7.79 -4.88
C LYS A 28 10.58 6.53 -5.71
N ARG A 29 9.30 6.22 -5.96
CA ARG A 29 8.83 5.02 -6.68
C ARG A 29 9.26 3.71 -6.01
N ASP A 30 9.30 3.72 -4.68
CA ASP A 30 9.54 2.53 -3.88
C ASP A 30 8.28 1.65 -3.89
N HIS A 31 8.36 0.52 -4.58
CA HIS A 31 7.24 -0.38 -4.80
C HIS A 31 6.69 -1.00 -3.50
N GLU A 32 7.54 -1.26 -2.49
CA GLU A 32 7.10 -1.77 -1.19
C GLU A 32 6.33 -0.69 -0.43
N ALA A 33 6.80 0.56 -0.48
CA ALA A 33 6.14 1.67 0.18
C ALA A 33 4.77 1.99 -0.46
N THR A 34 4.67 1.96 -1.80
CA THR A 34 3.40 2.16 -2.51
C THR A 34 2.41 1.05 -2.18
N PHE A 35 2.86 -0.21 -2.18
CA PHE A 35 2.05 -1.34 -1.74
C PHE A 35 1.58 -1.19 -0.29
N PHE A 36 2.48 -0.84 0.63
CA PHE A 36 2.14 -0.65 2.03
C PHE A 36 1.12 0.49 2.22
N LEU A 37 1.28 1.62 1.51
CA LEU A 37 0.32 2.72 1.52
C LEU A 37 -1.05 2.27 1.02
N GLY A 38 -1.09 1.44 -0.03
CA GLY A 38 -2.32 0.82 -0.53
C GLY A 38 -3.06 0.05 0.56
N GLN A 39 -2.34 -0.78 1.33
CA GLN A 39 -2.91 -1.50 2.47
C GLN A 39 -3.44 -0.56 3.55
N GLN A 40 -2.71 0.51 3.88
CA GLN A 40 -3.17 1.45 4.91
C GLN A 40 -4.49 2.13 4.50
N TYR A 41 -4.66 2.46 3.22
CA TYR A 41 -5.96 2.94 2.70
C TYR A 41 -7.03 1.85 2.71
N SER A 42 -6.72 0.62 2.27
CA SER A 42 -7.68 -0.50 2.28
C SER A 42 -8.21 -0.82 3.67
N PHE A 43 -7.40 -0.70 4.71
CA PHE A 43 -7.79 -1.00 6.09
C PHE A 43 -8.17 0.24 6.92
N GLY A 44 -7.87 1.46 6.45
CA GLY A 44 -8.11 2.69 7.20
C GLY A 44 -7.19 2.82 8.43
N LEU A 45 -5.91 2.54 8.24
CA LEU A 45 -4.87 2.57 9.28
C LEU A 45 -4.05 3.87 9.20
N LEU A 46 -3.19 4.12 10.18
CA LEU A 46 -2.38 5.34 10.29
C LEU A 46 -3.21 6.64 10.27
N GLY A 47 -4.40 6.62 10.89
CA GLY A 47 -5.32 7.76 10.89
C GLY A 47 -5.96 8.07 9.53
N LEU A 48 -5.79 7.19 8.52
CA LEU A 48 -6.45 7.33 7.23
C LEU A 48 -7.90 6.84 7.29
N GLN A 49 -8.77 7.52 6.55
CA GLN A 49 -10.10 7.00 6.29
C GLN A 49 -9.99 5.78 5.38
N LYS A 50 -10.70 4.69 5.74
CA LYS A 50 -10.77 3.48 4.92
C LYS A 50 -11.28 3.82 3.51
N ASP A 51 -10.45 3.56 2.52
CA ASP A 51 -10.73 3.74 1.11
C ASP A 51 -10.10 2.60 0.31
N VAL A 52 -10.91 1.56 0.06
CA VAL A 52 -10.45 0.37 -0.64
C VAL A 52 -10.19 0.66 -2.13
N ARG A 53 -10.92 1.60 -2.74
CA ARG A 53 -10.72 2.01 -4.14
C ARG A 53 -9.31 2.58 -4.32
N LYS A 54 -8.96 3.53 -3.45
CA LYS A 54 -7.64 4.13 -3.45
C LYS A 54 -6.53 3.13 -3.14
N GLY A 55 -6.79 2.18 -2.24
CA GLY A 55 -5.87 1.07 -1.97
C GLY A 55 -5.59 0.23 -3.22
N VAL A 56 -6.63 -0.10 -3.98
CA VAL A 56 -6.52 -0.86 -5.24
C VAL A 56 -5.76 -0.07 -6.32
N GLU A 57 -6.00 1.23 -6.46
CA GLU A 57 -5.22 2.09 -7.37
C GLU A 57 -3.73 2.09 -7.02
N LEU A 58 -3.39 2.16 -5.73
CA LEU A 58 -2.01 2.10 -5.26
C LEU A 58 -1.38 0.72 -5.48
N TYR A 59 -2.15 -0.36 -5.42
CA TYR A 59 -1.64 -1.69 -5.80
C TYR A 59 -1.30 -1.74 -7.29
N ALA A 60 -2.14 -1.18 -8.17
CA ALA A 60 -1.85 -1.08 -9.59
C ALA A 60 -0.54 -0.30 -9.84
N GLU A 61 -0.37 0.85 -9.16
CA GLU A 61 0.86 1.65 -9.25
C GLU A 61 2.09 0.89 -8.71
N ALA A 62 1.95 0.16 -7.61
CA ALA A 62 3.02 -0.65 -7.04
C ALA A 62 3.47 -1.77 -7.99
N ILE A 63 2.55 -2.36 -8.77
CA ILE A 63 2.85 -3.36 -9.80
C ILE A 63 3.69 -2.73 -10.91
N GLU A 64 3.36 -1.52 -11.36
CA GLU A 64 4.16 -0.79 -12.36
C GLU A 64 5.59 -0.51 -11.89
N PHE A 65 5.80 -0.44 -10.57
CA PHE A 65 7.13 -0.28 -9.96
C PHE A 65 7.82 -1.62 -9.62
N GLY A 66 7.16 -2.76 -9.87
CA GLY A 66 7.74 -4.10 -9.72
C GLY A 66 7.33 -4.86 -8.45
N SER A 67 6.31 -4.40 -7.71
CA SER A 67 5.80 -5.13 -6.54
C SER A 67 4.98 -6.34 -6.96
N VAL A 68 5.51 -7.54 -6.71
CA VAL A 68 4.80 -8.81 -6.93
C VAL A 68 3.70 -9.01 -5.88
N ASP A 69 3.89 -8.53 -4.65
CA ASP A 69 2.89 -8.66 -3.59
C ASP A 69 1.61 -7.87 -3.88
N ALA A 70 1.75 -6.78 -4.63
CA ALA A 70 0.61 -5.99 -5.08
C ALA A 70 -0.24 -6.72 -6.12
N LEU A 71 0.33 -7.62 -6.95
CA LEU A 71 -0.45 -8.46 -7.89
C LEU A 71 -1.44 -9.35 -7.13
N VAL A 72 -0.98 -10.03 -6.08
CA VAL A 72 -1.80 -10.93 -5.28
C VAL A 72 -2.95 -10.17 -4.61
N ASN A 73 -2.68 -8.98 -4.07
CA ASN A 73 -3.70 -8.16 -3.42
C ASN A 73 -4.68 -7.54 -4.42
N LEU A 74 -4.23 -7.17 -5.62
CA LEU A 74 -5.08 -6.69 -6.69
C LEU A 74 -6.00 -7.80 -7.23
N GLY A 75 -5.45 -8.99 -7.47
CA GLY A 75 -6.21 -10.18 -7.84
C GLY A 75 -7.25 -10.53 -6.78
N PHE A 76 -6.88 -10.49 -5.50
CA PHE A 76 -7.82 -10.68 -4.40
C PHE A 76 -8.94 -9.63 -4.39
N ALA A 77 -8.62 -8.36 -4.61
CA ALA A 77 -9.62 -7.28 -4.68
C ALA A 77 -10.62 -7.49 -5.82
N TYR A 78 -10.16 -7.92 -6.99
CA TYR A 78 -11.03 -8.29 -8.12
C TYR A 78 -11.85 -9.56 -7.85
N TYR A 79 -11.30 -10.53 -7.13
CA TYR A 79 -11.99 -11.76 -6.74
C TYR A 79 -13.12 -11.50 -5.73
N THR A 80 -12.87 -10.67 -4.72
CA THR A 80 -13.87 -10.32 -3.69
C THR A 80 -14.83 -9.23 -4.16
N GLY A 81 -14.40 -8.35 -5.07
CA GLY A 81 -15.13 -7.13 -5.42
C GLY A 81 -14.99 -6.03 -4.38
N GLU A 82 -13.94 -6.08 -3.55
CA GLU A 82 -13.66 -5.03 -2.57
C GLU A 82 -12.93 -3.87 -3.24
N GLY A 83 -13.54 -2.67 -3.21
CA GLY A 83 -12.99 -1.47 -3.84
C GLY A 83 -13.11 -1.44 -5.37
N VAL A 84 -13.24 -2.58 -6.04
CA VAL A 84 -13.46 -2.65 -7.50
C VAL A 84 -14.68 -3.48 -7.86
N GLN A 85 -15.16 -3.34 -9.09
CA GLN A 85 -16.17 -4.26 -9.59
C GLN A 85 -15.59 -5.68 -9.61
N LYS A 86 -16.30 -6.62 -8.98
CA LYS A 86 -15.89 -8.02 -8.96
C LYS A 86 -15.71 -8.55 -10.38
N ASP A 87 -14.53 -9.06 -10.65
CA ASP A 87 -14.17 -9.66 -11.93
C ASP A 87 -13.20 -10.81 -11.70
N VAL A 88 -13.75 -12.02 -11.64
CA VAL A 88 -12.97 -13.24 -11.35
C VAL A 88 -12.07 -13.62 -12.53
N ALA A 89 -12.45 -13.26 -13.75
CA ALA A 89 -11.62 -13.52 -14.92
C ALA A 89 -10.36 -12.65 -14.88
N LYS A 90 -10.54 -11.35 -14.62
CA LYS A 90 -9.44 -10.42 -14.44
C LYS A 90 -8.58 -10.75 -13.21
N ALA A 91 -9.20 -11.23 -12.13
CA ALA A 91 -8.47 -11.70 -10.95
C ALA A 91 -7.50 -12.86 -11.24
N ALA A 92 -7.80 -13.71 -12.24
CA ALA A 92 -6.94 -14.83 -12.64
C ALA A 92 -5.80 -14.42 -13.59
N GLU A 93 -5.84 -13.19 -14.12
CA GLU A 93 -4.77 -12.64 -14.97
C GLU A 93 -3.61 -12.02 -14.17
N PHE A 94 -3.86 -11.70 -12.89
CA PHE A 94 -2.87 -11.16 -11.94
C PHE A 94 -2.26 -12.27 -11.08
#